data_AF-A0AA38GCZ4-F1
#
_entry.id   AF-A0AA38GCZ4-F1
#
_cell.length_a   1.000
_cell.length_b   1.000
_cell.length_c   1.000
_cell.angle_alpha   90.00
_cell.angle_beta   90.00
_cell.angle_gamma   90.00
#
_symmetry.space_group_name_H-M   'P 1'
#
loop_
_entity.id
_entity.type
_entity.pdbx_description
1 polymer ?
#
loop_
_entity_poly.entity_id
_entity_poly.type
_entity_poly.pdbx_seq_one_letter_code
_entity_poly.pdbx_strand_id
1 'polypeptide(L)' 'VTTPLLKFMAEFVLNKTQWLTFDSSSPNGILLFREVSKLIVAYETKVLSLPMPSDIYAFKYKGIAISLTILTR' A
#
# COMPACT_ATOMS: atom_id res chain seq x y z
N VAL A 1 10.81 7.38 5.18
CA VAL A 1 11.48 6.06 5.02
C VAL A 1 10.53 4.96 4.53
N THR A 2 9.27 4.90 4.97
CA THR A 2 8.30 3.86 4.51
C THR A 2 7.69 4.11 3.13
N THR A 3 7.77 5.35 2.62
CA THR A 3 7.20 5.77 1.33
C THR A 3 7.70 4.97 0.09
N PRO A 4 8.98 4.59 -0.02
CA PRO A 4 9.47 3.77 -1.13
C PRO A 4 8.84 2.36 -1.14
N LEU A 5 8.63 1.77 0.04
CA LEU A 5 7.98 0.47 0.17
C LEU A 5 6.52 0.53 -0.27
N LEU A 6 5.78 1.56 0.15
CA LEU A 6 4.39 1.76 -0.28
C LEU A 6 4.29 1.99 -1.79
N LYS A 7 5.23 2.76 -2.37
CA LYS A 7 5.30 2.95 -3.83
C LYS A 7 5.57 1.65 -4.56
N PHE A 8 6.51 0.84 -4.07
CA PHE A 8 6.78 -0.48 -4.63
C PHE A 8 5.52 -1.37 -4.58
N MET A 9 4.82 -1.40 -3.44
CA MET A 9 3.58 -2.17 -3.30
C MET A 9 2.48 -1.68 -4.25
N ALA A 10 2.35 -0.36 -4.46
CA ALA A 10 1.43 0.19 -5.44
C ALA A 10 1.79 -0.23 -6.88
N GLU A 11 3.06 -0.19 -7.26
CA GLU A 11 3.48 -0.62 -8.61
C GLU A 11 3.35 -2.13 -8.81
N PHE A 12 3.58 -2.91 -7.76
CA PHE A 12 3.43 -4.36 -7.73
C PHE A 12 1.95 -4.76 -7.88
N VAL A 13 1.06 -4.17 -7.09
CA VAL A 13 -0.39 -4.43 -7.15
C VAL A 13 -0.98 -3.95 -8.47
N LEU A 14 -0.57 -2.79 -8.97
CA LEU A 14 -1.01 -2.27 -10.27
C LEU A 14 -0.43 -3.04 -11.47
N ASN A 15 0.51 -3.97 -11.23
CA ASN A 15 1.15 -4.80 -12.25
C ASN A 15 1.62 -3.96 -13.46
N LYS A 16 2.31 -2.84 -13.16
CA LYS A 16 2.72 -1.83 -14.15
C LYS A 16 3.60 -2.40 -15.26
N THR A 17 4.26 -3.52 -14.99
CA THR A 17 5.20 -4.20 -15.89
C THR A 17 4.58 -5.38 -16.66
N GLN A 18 3.38 -5.85 -16.29
CA GLN A 18 2.66 -6.99 -16.91
C GLN A 18 3.33 -8.38 -16.79
N TRP A 19 4.39 -8.56 -15.99
CA TRP A 19 5.07 -9.86 -15.85
C TRP A 19 4.26 -10.90 -15.06
N LEU A 20 3.29 -10.46 -14.27
CA LEU A 20 2.50 -11.33 -13.37
C LEU A 20 1.04 -10.83 -13.30
N THR A 21 0.23 -11.26 -14.27
CA THR A 21 -1.22 -11.01 -14.29
C THR A 21 -1.94 -12.04 -13.43
N PHE A 22 -2.57 -11.57 -12.36
CA PHE A 22 -3.50 -12.37 -11.57
C PHE A 22 -4.92 -11.91 -11.88
N ASP A 23 -5.79 -12.85 -12.23
CA ASP A 23 -7.23 -12.59 -12.19
C ASP A 23 -7.66 -12.30 -10.75
N SER A 24 -8.63 -11.40 -10.58
CA SER A 24 -9.17 -11.01 -9.27
C SER A 24 -9.73 -12.20 -8.49
N SER A 25 -10.19 -13.23 -9.21
CA SER A 25 -10.73 -14.48 -8.65
C SER A 25 -9.70 -15.60 -8.55
N SER A 26 -8.45 -15.36 -8.95
CA SER A 26 -7.40 -16.38 -8.87
C SER A 26 -6.96 -16.58 -7.41
N PRO A 27 -6.61 -17.82 -7.00
CA PRO A 27 -6.09 -18.07 -5.65
C PRO A 27 -4.90 -17.19 -5.29
N ASN A 28 -4.02 -16.92 -6.27
CA ASN A 28 -2.85 -16.05 -6.09
C ASN A 28 -3.22 -14.57 -5.96
N GLY A 29 -4.25 -14.10 -6.67
CA GLY A 29 -4.79 -12.74 -6.50
C GLY A 29 -5.36 -12.52 -5.10
N ILE A 30 -6.10 -13.50 -4.58
CA ILE A 30 -6.64 -13.47 -3.21
C ILE A 30 -5.53 -13.47 -2.16
N LEU A 31 -4.49 -14.30 -2.35
CA LEU A 31 -3.32 -14.31 -1.46
C LEU A 31 -2.57 -12.97 -1.47
N LEU A 32 -2.38 -12.40 -2.66
CA LEU A 32 -1.72 -11.10 -2.84
C LEU A 32 -2.53 -9.98 -2.16
N PHE A 33 -3.84 -9.94 -2.36
CA PHE A 33 -4.73 -8.99 -1.68
C PHE A 33 -4.64 -9.11 -0.16
N ARG A 34 -4.61 -10.35 0.36
CA ARG A 34 -4.48 -10.61 1.80
C ARG A 34 -3.18 -10.06 2.37
N GLU A 35 -2.04 -10.32 1.73
CA GLU A 35 -0.74 -9.84 2.23
C GLU A 35 -0.60 -8.32 2.12
N VAL A 36 -1.08 -7.74 1.02
CA VAL A 36 -1.09 -6.28 0.84
C VAL A 36 -1.98 -5.60 1.89
N SER A 37 -3.16 -6.16 2.18
CA SER A 37 -4.06 -5.62 3.21
C SER A 37 -3.42 -5.64 4.60
N LYS A 38 -2.70 -6.71 4.97
CA LYS A 38 -1.95 -6.76 6.24
C LYS A 38 -0.90 -5.66 6.32
N LEU A 39 -0.17 -5.42 5.23
CA LEU A 39 0.85 -4.39 5.17
C LEU A 39 0.26 -2.99 5.33
N ILE A 40 -0.86 -2.70 4.66
CA ILE A 40 -1.57 -1.41 4.78
C ILE A 40 -2.02 -1.20 6.22
N VAL A 41 -2.67 -2.18 6.85
CA VAL A 41 -3.13 -2.09 8.24
C VAL A 41 -1.96 -1.84 9.20
N ALA A 42 -0.84 -2.54 9.02
CA ALA A 42 0.36 -2.32 9.83
C ALA A 42 0.95 -0.91 9.65
N TYR A 43 0.95 -0.40 8.42
CA TYR A 43 1.40 0.95 8.12
C TYR A 43 0.49 2.01 8.77
N GLU A 44 -0.82 1.92 8.59
CA GLU A 44 -1.77 2.88 9.15
C GLU A 44 -1.78 2.87 10.66
N THR A 45 -1.72 1.68 11.29
CA THR A 45 -1.63 1.56 12.76
C THR A 45 -0.40 2.32 13.29
N LYS A 46 0.73 2.19 12.61
CA LYS A 46 1.96 2.91 12.97
C LYS A 46 1.84 4.42 12.75
N VAL A 47 1.26 4.85 11.63
CA VAL A 47 1.05 6.27 11.32
C VAL A 47 0.08 6.94 12.28
N LEU A 48 -0.95 6.21 12.71
CA LEU A 48 -1.94 6.71 13.68
C LEU A 48 -1.33 6.85 15.08
N SER A 49 -0.42 5.95 15.46
CA SER A 49 0.28 5.99 16.75
C SER A 49 1.34 7.10 16.87
N LEU A 50 1.77 7.69 15.74
CA LEU A 50 2.80 8.72 15.75
C LEU A 50 2.23 10.07 16.22
N PRO A 51 2.91 10.77 17.15
CA PRO A 51 2.54 12.13 17.53
C PRO A 51 2.65 13.07 16.32
N MET A 52 1.80 14.09 16.28
CA MET A 52 1.67 15.03 15.16
C MET A 52 3.05 15.61 14.75
N PRO A 53 3.59 15.23 13.58
CA PRO A 53 4.87 15.75 13.11
C PRO A 53 4.68 17.17 12.55
N SER A 54 5.77 17.95 12.52
CA SER A 54 5.79 19.30 11.96
C SER A 54 5.39 19.34 10.47
N ASP A 55 5.69 18.28 9.72
CA ASP A 55 5.27 18.10 8.33
C ASP A 55 4.22 16.98 8.19
N ILE A 56 2.96 17.32 8.49
CA ILE A 56 1.84 16.38 8.44
C ILE A 56 1.66 15.81 7.01
N TYR A 57 1.94 16.60 5.98
CA TYR A 57 1.77 16.15 4.60
C TYR A 57 2.76 15.04 4.24
N ALA A 58 4.05 15.26 4.49
CA ALA A 58 5.08 14.29 4.11
C ALA A 58 4.96 12.97 4.91
N PHE A 59 4.58 13.05 6.18
CA PHE A 59 4.56 11.90 7.08
C PHE A 59 3.22 11.16 7.15
N LYS A 60 2.10 11.84 6.89
CA LYS A 60 0.74 11.28 7.00
C LYS A 60 0.07 11.19 5.63
N TYR A 61 -0.26 12.33 5.04
CA TYR A 61 -1.15 12.36 3.86
C TYR A 61 -0.54 11.71 2.63
N LYS A 62 0.76 11.89 2.39
CA LYS A 62 1.45 11.28 1.25
C LYS A 62 1.37 9.76 1.27
N GLY A 63 1.54 9.13 2.44
CA GLY A 63 1.48 7.68 2.55
C GLY A 63 0.07 7.12 2.50
N ILE A 64 -0.91 7.83 3.08
CA ILE A 64 -2.33 7.49 2.99
C ILE A 64 -2.81 7.54 1.53
N ALA A 65 -2.44 8.58 0.77
CA ALA A 65 -2.79 8.69 -0.65
C ALA A 65 -2.26 7.51 -1.49
N ILE A 66 -1.02 7.08 -1.23
CA ILE A 66 -0.44 5.89 -1.89
C ILE A 66 -1.20 4.63 -1.48
N SER A 67 -1.55 4.49 -0.19
CA SER A 67 -2.30 3.33 0.31
C SER A 67 -3.70 3.23 -0.32
N LEU A 68 -4.39 4.36 -0.52
CA LEU A 68 -5.65 4.41 -1.26
C LEU A 68 -5.50 3.99 -2.72
N THR A 69 -4.38 4.39 -3.36
CA THR A 69 -4.06 3.97 -4.72
C THR A 69 -3.89 2.45 -4.83
N ILE A 70 -3.33 1.81 -3.79
CA ILE A 70 -3.18 0.35 -3.72
C ILE A 70 -4.55 -0.35 -3.66
N LEU A 71 -5.53 0.23 -2.97
CA LEU A 71 -6.87 -0.34 -2.77
C LEU A 71 -7.83 -0.13 -3.95
N THR A 72 -7.49 0.73 -4.91
CA THR A 72 -8.39 1.10 -6.03
C THR A 72 -8.40 0.04 -7.15
N ARG A 73 -7.56 -0.99 -7.06
CA ARG A 73 -7.53 -2.10 -8.03
C ARG A 73 -8.39 -3.26 -7.55
#